data_AF-A0A968G9N9-F1
#
_entry.id   AF-A0A968G9N9-F1
#
_cell.length_a   1.000
_cell.length_b   1.000
_cell.length_c   1.000
_cell.angle_alpha   90.00
_cell.angle_beta   90.00
_cell.angle_gamma   90.00
#
_symmetry.space_group_name_H-M   'P 1'
#
loop_
_entity.id
_entity.type
_entity.pdbx_description
1 polymer ?
#
loop_
_entity_poly.entity_id
_entity_poly.type
_entity_poly.pdbx_seq_one_letter_code
_entity_poly.pdbx_strand_id
1 'polypeptide(L)'
;MKKKFYYFILLSVIVGFVSCATKAQHGSRDEWSAEMHFKVAQDAANRRAYKEALREYDEILTKYQDQFDKVAMANYERAVIYFRMKDYEKAHELLTELSGQLQNPMMPGWVRVMVPIMLEQVESKINATAEKKKKAAEKKAAKEQAKEAKAQLKKEKNKKEEEKTTPKPDAKEEEERDGVNGESNEENPDEEERDSPPTWIPFEPVAPSN
;
A
#
# COMPACT_ATOMS: atom_id res chain seq x y z
N MET A 1 68.43 7.43 23.67
CA MET A 1 67.23 6.69 23.19
C MET A 1 65.91 7.45 23.36
N LYS A 2 65.68 8.19 24.46
CA LYS A 2 64.41 8.90 24.73
C LYS A 2 63.97 9.93 23.65
N LYS A 3 64.91 10.62 22.99
CA LYS A 3 64.59 11.60 21.93
C LYS A 3 63.96 10.95 20.67
N LYS A 4 64.39 9.75 20.28
CA LYS A 4 63.85 9.04 19.09
C LYS A 4 62.43 8.52 19.32
N PHE A 5 62.09 8.16 20.56
CA PHE A 5 60.75 7.71 20.93
C PHE A 5 59.72 8.85 20.88
N TYR A 6 60.11 10.06 21.26
CA TYR A 6 59.24 11.24 21.18
C TYR A 6 58.84 11.59 19.74
N TYR A 7 59.78 11.49 18.79
CA TYR A 7 59.48 11.69 17.37
C TYR A 7 58.49 10.66 16.82
N PHE A 8 58.51 9.42 17.33
CA PHE A 8 57.59 8.37 16.90
C PHE A 8 56.16 8.64 17.37
N ILE A 9 55.99 9.10 18.61
CA ILE A 9 54.67 9.51 19.15
C ILE A 9 54.17 10.75 18.42
N LEU A 10 55.02 11.75 18.18
CA LEU A 10 54.65 12.97 17.47
C LEU A 10 54.20 12.65 16.03
N LEU A 11 54.93 11.78 15.33
CA LEU A 11 54.58 11.34 13.98
C LEU A 11 53.23 10.59 13.96
N SER A 12 52.99 9.71 14.92
CA SER A 12 51.71 8.99 15.04
C SER A 12 50.53 9.93 15.27
N VAL A 13 50.71 11.00 16.05
CA VAL A 13 49.66 12.00 16.31
C VAL A 13 49.40 12.82 15.05
N ILE A 14 50.44 13.24 14.34
CA ILE A 14 50.29 14.01 13.08
C ILE A 14 49.56 13.17 12.01
N VAL A 15 49.91 11.88 11.87
CA VAL A 15 49.22 10.97 10.93
C VAL A 15 47.74 10.77 11.34
N GLY A 16 47.43 10.74 12.64
CA GLY A 16 46.05 10.67 13.13
C GLY A 16 45.20 11.89 12.77
N PHE A 17 45.79 13.09 12.74
CA PHE A 17 45.05 14.33 12.42
C PHE A 17 44.75 14.51 10.92
N VAL A 18 45.58 13.96 10.02
CA VAL A 18 45.33 14.06 8.56
C VAL A 18 44.15 13.18 8.11
N SER A 19 43.73 12.21 8.92
CA SER A 19 42.72 11.22 8.51
C SER A 19 41.26 11.69 8.63
N CYS A 20 40.98 12.88 9.17
CA CYS A 20 39.60 13.37 9.40
C CYS A 20 39.09 14.43 8.40
N ALA A 21 39.89 14.86 7.41
CA ALA A 21 39.51 16.00 6.55
C ALA A 21 38.99 15.62 5.15
N THR A 22 38.88 14.33 4.80
CA THR A 22 38.22 13.93 3.55
C THR A 22 36.73 13.79 3.78
N LYS A 23 36.02 14.93 3.86
CA LYS A 23 34.58 14.90 3.60
C LYS A 23 34.44 14.52 2.12
N ALA A 24 33.97 13.31 1.85
CA ALA A 24 33.62 12.91 0.50
C ALA A 24 32.58 13.89 -0.02
N GLN A 25 33.04 14.85 -0.81
CA GLN A 25 32.21 15.85 -1.46
C GLN A 25 31.51 15.10 -2.59
N HIS A 26 30.38 14.48 -2.26
CA HIS A 26 29.49 13.95 -3.28
C HIS A 26 29.04 15.20 -4.04
N GLY A 27 29.23 15.21 -5.35
CA GLY A 27 28.81 16.30 -6.21
C GLY A 27 27.33 16.63 -6.02
N SER A 28 26.86 17.67 -6.71
CA SER A 28 25.43 17.97 -6.69
C SER A 28 24.63 16.72 -7.10
N ARG A 29 23.42 16.54 -6.56
CA ARG A 29 22.57 15.37 -6.87
C ARG A 29 22.36 15.19 -8.37
N ASP A 30 22.42 16.28 -9.13
CA ASP A 30 22.27 16.27 -10.59
C ASP A 30 23.47 15.66 -11.32
N GLU A 31 24.62 15.56 -10.67
CA GLU A 31 25.86 14.96 -11.21
C GLU A 31 26.06 13.52 -10.71
N TRP A 32 25.13 12.97 -9.94
CA TRP A 32 25.24 11.61 -9.43
C TRP A 32 25.10 10.58 -10.54
N SER A 33 26.03 9.62 -10.60
CA SER A 33 25.94 8.49 -11.53
C SER A 33 24.75 7.56 -11.20
N ALA A 34 24.37 6.71 -12.15
CA ALA A 34 23.35 5.68 -11.93
C ALA A 34 23.69 4.79 -10.72
N GLU A 35 24.96 4.42 -10.52
CA GLU A 35 25.42 3.63 -9.37
C GLU A 35 25.19 4.34 -8.05
N MET A 36 25.37 5.67 -8.01
CA MET A 36 25.12 6.44 -6.81
C MET A 36 23.62 6.46 -6.48
N HIS A 37 22.76 6.68 -7.48
CA HIS A 37 21.31 6.55 -7.30
C HIS A 37 20.92 5.14 -6.84
N PHE A 38 21.48 4.08 -7.42
CA PHE A 38 21.26 2.69 -6.98
C PHE A 38 21.62 2.50 -5.51
N LYS A 39 22.80 2.98 -5.10
CA LYS A 39 23.28 2.85 -3.72
C LYS A 39 22.36 3.55 -2.73
N VAL A 40 21.93 4.78 -3.04
CA VAL A 40 21.01 5.54 -2.19
C VAL A 40 19.63 4.88 -2.16
N ALA A 41 19.13 4.40 -3.31
CA ALA A 41 17.86 3.69 -3.39
C ALA A 41 17.86 2.42 -2.55
N GLN A 42 18.93 1.61 -2.63
CA GLN A 42 19.08 0.38 -1.85
C GLN A 42 19.18 0.67 -0.35
N ASP A 43 19.96 1.69 0.05
CA ASP A 43 20.04 2.11 1.44
C ASP A 43 18.70 2.59 2.00
N ALA A 44 17.96 3.40 1.23
CA ALA A 44 16.61 3.83 1.57
C ALA A 44 15.65 2.62 1.68
N ALA A 45 15.71 1.66 0.75
CA ALA A 45 14.90 0.46 0.76
C ALA A 45 15.20 -0.43 1.98
N ASN A 46 16.48 -0.55 2.37
CA ASN A 46 16.92 -1.28 3.56
C ASN A 46 16.39 -0.64 4.85
N ARG A 47 16.33 0.70 4.89
CA ARG A 47 15.71 1.48 5.97
C ARG A 47 14.18 1.55 5.88
N ARG A 48 13.56 0.84 4.92
CA ARG A 48 12.11 0.85 4.63
C ARG A 48 11.56 2.22 4.24
N ALA A 49 12.43 3.15 3.83
CA ALA A 49 12.05 4.43 3.25
C ALA A 49 11.67 4.25 1.76
N TYR A 50 10.61 3.46 1.50
CA TYR A 50 10.28 3.00 0.14
C TYR A 50 9.97 4.13 -0.84
N LYS A 51 9.35 5.23 -0.38
CA LYS A 51 9.09 6.40 -1.24
C LYS A 51 10.38 7.05 -1.74
N GLU A 52 11.37 7.18 -0.87
CA GLU A 52 12.69 7.71 -1.22
C GLU A 52 13.40 6.75 -2.18
N ALA A 53 13.36 5.45 -1.90
CA ALA A 53 13.95 4.44 -2.79
C ALA A 53 13.33 4.48 -4.19
N LEU A 54 12.00 4.54 -4.29
CA LEU A 54 11.30 4.65 -5.58
C LEU A 54 11.70 5.93 -6.32
N ARG A 55 11.80 7.07 -5.64
CA ARG A 55 12.25 8.33 -6.23
C ARG A 55 13.65 8.19 -6.86
N GLU A 56 14.59 7.57 -6.16
CA GLU A 56 15.94 7.36 -6.70
C GLU A 56 15.96 6.39 -7.88
N TYR A 57 15.14 5.34 -7.88
CA TYR A 57 15.00 4.48 -9.05
C TYR A 57 14.34 5.20 -10.23
N ASP A 58 13.36 6.08 -10.00
CA ASP A 58 12.73 6.87 -11.05
C ASP A 58 13.72 7.86 -11.70
N GLU A 59 14.68 8.39 -10.96
CA GLU A 59 15.79 9.19 -11.51
C GLU A 59 16.64 8.37 -12.48
N ILE A 60 16.89 7.08 -12.18
CA ILE A 60 17.63 6.19 -13.08
C ILE A 60 16.86 6.01 -14.39
N LEU A 61 15.56 5.74 -14.30
CA LEU A 61 14.69 5.56 -15.46
C LEU A 61 14.58 6.84 -16.30
N THR A 62 14.70 8.01 -15.70
CA THR A 62 14.58 9.30 -16.40
C THR A 62 15.89 9.73 -17.04
N LYS A 63 17.00 9.66 -16.30
CA LYS A 63 18.31 10.22 -16.71
C LYS A 63 19.19 9.26 -17.49
N TYR A 64 19.02 7.94 -17.29
CA TYR A 64 19.92 6.90 -17.81
C TYR A 64 19.20 5.93 -18.76
N GLN A 65 18.29 6.45 -19.59
CA GLN A 65 17.47 5.66 -20.52
C GLN A 65 18.30 4.87 -21.54
N ASP A 66 19.50 5.35 -21.85
CA ASP A 66 20.47 4.72 -22.74
C ASP A 66 21.19 3.52 -22.10
N GLN A 67 21.19 3.43 -20.77
CA GLN A 67 21.81 2.35 -20.01
C GLN A 67 20.80 1.24 -19.70
N PHE A 68 20.48 0.44 -20.73
CA PHE A 68 19.44 -0.59 -20.63
C PHE A 68 19.61 -1.53 -19.43
N ASP A 69 20.84 -1.93 -19.11
CA ASP A 69 21.14 -2.80 -17.96
C ASP A 69 20.71 -2.14 -16.65
N LYS A 70 21.02 -0.85 -16.46
CA LYS A 70 20.63 -0.06 -15.29
C LYS A 70 19.12 0.14 -15.23
N VAL A 71 18.49 0.46 -16.36
CA VAL A 71 17.03 0.62 -16.45
C VAL A 71 16.32 -0.67 -16.06
N ALA A 72 16.77 -1.82 -16.57
CA ALA A 72 16.21 -3.12 -16.24
C ALA A 72 16.36 -3.46 -14.75
N MET A 73 17.55 -3.20 -14.17
CA MET A 73 17.79 -3.39 -12.74
C MET A 73 16.89 -2.48 -11.88
N ALA A 74 16.73 -1.21 -12.26
CA ALA A 74 15.90 -0.25 -11.53
C ALA A 74 14.41 -0.65 -11.59
N ASN A 75 13.91 -1.08 -12.75
CA ASN A 75 12.54 -1.58 -12.88
C ASN A 75 12.28 -2.82 -12.03
N TYR A 76 13.23 -3.77 -12.01
CA TYR A 76 13.13 -4.93 -11.13
C TYR A 76 13.06 -4.53 -9.65
N GLU A 77 13.96 -3.65 -9.18
CA GLU A 77 14.01 -3.23 -7.79
C GLU A 77 12.76 -2.42 -7.38
N ARG A 78 12.20 -1.59 -8.28
CA ARG A 78 10.91 -0.93 -8.06
C ARG A 78 9.80 -1.96 -7.84
N ALA A 79 9.74 -3.01 -8.65
CA ALA A 79 8.75 -4.07 -8.47
C ALA A 79 8.91 -4.80 -7.14
N VAL A 80 10.15 -5.09 -6.72
CA VAL A 80 10.44 -5.67 -5.39
C VAL A 80 10.00 -4.74 -4.26
N ILE A 81 10.17 -3.42 -4.41
CA ILE A 81 9.66 -2.44 -3.43
C ILE A 81 8.14 -2.48 -3.35
N TYR A 82 7.42 -2.46 -4.48
CA TYR A 82 5.95 -2.57 -4.48
C TYR A 82 5.47 -3.87 -3.83
N PHE A 83 6.14 -4.98 -4.10
CA PHE A 83 5.86 -6.24 -3.41
C PHE A 83 6.06 -6.14 -1.89
N ARG A 84 7.14 -5.50 -1.42
CA ARG A 84 7.40 -5.26 0.01
C ARG A 84 6.35 -4.33 0.64
N MET A 85 5.82 -3.40 -0.14
CA MET A 85 4.70 -2.52 0.25
C MET A 85 3.34 -3.23 0.23
N LYS A 86 3.28 -4.51 -0.21
CA LYS A 86 2.05 -5.29 -0.43
C LYS A 86 1.13 -4.74 -1.52
N ASP A 87 1.69 -3.92 -2.40
CA ASP A 87 1.05 -3.49 -3.64
C ASP A 87 1.40 -4.53 -4.72
N TYR A 88 0.70 -5.66 -4.65
CA TYR A 88 1.03 -6.83 -5.47
C TYR A 88 0.62 -6.62 -6.92
N GLU A 89 -0.44 -5.87 -7.16
CA GLU A 89 -0.95 -5.49 -8.47
C GLU A 89 0.10 -4.68 -9.24
N LYS A 90 0.67 -3.64 -8.61
CA LYS A 90 1.71 -2.84 -9.26
C LYS A 90 3.04 -3.58 -9.43
N ALA A 91 3.39 -4.44 -8.47
CA ALA A 91 4.55 -5.31 -8.61
C ALA A 91 4.38 -6.27 -9.81
N HIS A 92 3.18 -6.83 -9.98
CA HIS A 92 2.86 -7.72 -11.09
C HIS A 92 2.97 -7.02 -12.44
N GLU A 93 2.39 -5.81 -12.56
CA GLU A 93 2.45 -4.99 -13.78
C GLU A 93 3.90 -4.76 -14.23
N LEU A 94 4.75 -4.24 -13.34
CA LEU A 94 6.16 -3.95 -13.64
C LEU A 94 6.95 -5.20 -14.02
N LEU A 95 6.72 -6.32 -13.32
CA LEU A 95 7.41 -7.57 -13.64
C LEU A 95 6.91 -8.19 -14.94
N THR A 96 5.63 -8.04 -15.27
CA THR A 96 5.06 -8.50 -16.54
C THR A 96 5.68 -7.73 -17.69
N GLU A 97 5.76 -6.41 -17.59
CA GLU A 97 6.45 -5.56 -18.58
C GLU A 97 7.90 -5.99 -18.75
N LEU A 98 8.64 -6.15 -17.65
CA LEU A 98 10.05 -6.56 -17.67
C LEU A 98 10.24 -7.98 -18.22
N SER A 99 9.27 -8.89 -18.00
CA SER A 99 9.28 -10.25 -18.54
C SER A 99 9.26 -10.27 -20.07
N GLY A 100 8.55 -9.33 -20.69
CA GLY A 100 8.48 -9.16 -22.14
C GLY A 100 9.83 -8.76 -22.76
N GLN A 101 10.77 -8.28 -21.94
CA GLN A 101 12.08 -7.79 -22.37
C GLN A 101 13.22 -8.79 -22.09
N LEU A 102 12.95 -9.97 -21.51
CA LEU A 102 14.01 -10.90 -21.06
C LEU A 102 14.89 -11.46 -22.18
N GLN A 103 14.42 -11.43 -23.44
CA GLN A 103 15.20 -11.85 -24.60
C GLN A 103 16.25 -10.81 -25.03
N ASN A 104 16.22 -9.60 -24.43
CA ASN A 104 17.21 -8.58 -24.74
C ASN A 104 18.62 -9.03 -24.30
N PRO A 105 19.63 -9.03 -25.18
CA PRO A 105 20.99 -9.45 -24.83
C PRO A 105 21.64 -8.58 -23.76
N MET A 106 21.24 -7.32 -23.62
CA MET A 106 21.71 -6.38 -22.59
C MET A 106 21.03 -6.59 -21.23
N MET A 107 20.02 -7.45 -21.14
CA MET A 107 19.36 -7.79 -19.88
C MET A 107 20.36 -8.47 -18.93
N PRO A 108 20.57 -7.96 -17.70
CA PRO A 108 21.46 -8.58 -16.73
C PRO A 108 21.05 -10.04 -16.46
N GLY A 109 22.02 -10.95 -16.45
CA GLY A 109 21.74 -12.39 -16.33
C GLY A 109 20.94 -12.75 -15.07
N TRP A 110 21.22 -12.07 -13.96
CA TRP A 110 20.48 -12.29 -12.72
C TRP A 110 19.02 -11.81 -12.82
N VAL A 111 18.72 -10.73 -13.55
CA VAL A 111 17.33 -10.23 -13.75
C VAL A 111 16.53 -11.25 -14.55
N ARG A 112 17.13 -11.89 -15.57
CA ARG A 112 16.47 -12.95 -16.36
C ARG A 112 15.98 -14.12 -15.51
N VAL A 113 16.74 -14.46 -14.47
CA VAL A 113 16.39 -15.54 -13.54
C VAL A 113 15.39 -15.06 -12.50
N MET A 114 15.58 -13.85 -11.97
CA MET A 114 14.78 -13.37 -10.84
C MET A 114 13.38 -12.90 -11.23
N VAL A 115 13.16 -12.38 -12.44
CA VAL A 115 11.85 -11.88 -12.87
C VAL A 115 10.77 -12.98 -12.86
N PRO A 116 10.96 -14.16 -13.49
CA PRO A 116 9.97 -15.23 -13.45
C PRO A 116 9.67 -15.73 -12.03
N ILE A 117 10.72 -15.88 -11.19
CA ILE A 117 10.56 -16.30 -9.79
C ILE A 117 9.72 -15.28 -9.02
N MET A 118 10.00 -13.99 -9.23
CA MET A 118 9.28 -12.93 -8.54
C MET A 118 7.83 -12.82 -9.02
N LEU A 119 7.57 -13.01 -10.32
CA LEU A 119 6.20 -13.07 -10.86
C LEU A 119 5.37 -14.14 -10.19
N GLU A 120 5.89 -15.37 -10.12
CA GLU A 120 5.20 -16.49 -9.45
C GLU A 120 4.88 -16.16 -7.98
N GLN A 121 5.83 -15.53 -7.26
CA GLN A 121 5.59 -15.09 -5.89
C GLN A 121 4.48 -14.04 -5.78
N VAL A 122 4.46 -13.07 -6.70
CA VAL A 122 3.44 -12.01 -6.72
C VAL A 122 2.06 -12.59 -7.05
N GLU A 123 1.95 -13.42 -8.09
CA GLU A 123 0.70 -14.09 -8.48
C GLU A 123 0.13 -14.93 -7.33
N SER A 124 0.99 -15.68 -6.64
CA SER A 124 0.61 -16.44 -5.45
C SER A 124 0.01 -15.55 -4.35
N LYS A 125 0.59 -14.36 -4.11
CA LYS A 125 0.05 -13.39 -3.14
C LYS A 125 -1.27 -12.80 -3.60
N ILE A 126 -1.42 -12.43 -4.87
CA ILE A 126 -2.67 -11.91 -5.43
C ILE A 126 -3.79 -12.94 -5.22
N ASN A 127 -3.57 -14.19 -5.63
CA ASN A 127 -4.55 -15.27 -5.48
C ASN A 127 -4.92 -15.52 -4.01
N ALA A 128 -3.93 -15.57 -3.11
CA ALA A 128 -4.18 -15.74 -1.68
C ALA A 128 -5.00 -14.59 -1.07
N THR A 129 -4.75 -13.34 -1.50
CA THR A 129 -5.55 -12.20 -1.04
C THR A 129 -6.97 -12.22 -1.61
N ALA A 130 -7.14 -12.61 -2.87
CA ALA A 130 -8.45 -12.76 -3.51
C ALA A 130 -9.29 -13.84 -2.82
N GLU A 131 -8.71 -15.01 -2.52
CA GLU A 131 -9.39 -16.07 -1.77
C GLU A 131 -9.80 -15.62 -0.37
N LYS A 132 -8.92 -14.90 0.33
CA LYS A 132 -9.21 -14.37 1.67
C LYS A 132 -10.36 -13.35 1.62
N LYS A 133 -10.37 -12.47 0.62
CA LYS A 133 -11.47 -11.51 0.39
C LYS A 133 -12.78 -12.24 0.10
N LYS A 134 -12.77 -13.26 -0.77
CA LYS A 134 -13.95 -14.09 -1.09
C LYS A 134 -14.51 -14.78 0.16
N LYS A 135 -13.68 -15.48 0.93
CA LYS A 135 -14.08 -16.15 2.19
C LYS A 135 -14.63 -15.15 3.21
N ALA A 136 -14.04 -13.95 3.30
CA ALA A 136 -14.53 -12.89 4.18
C ALA A 136 -15.90 -12.35 3.74
N ALA A 137 -16.12 -12.16 2.43
CA ALA A 137 -17.39 -11.74 1.87
C ALA A 137 -18.49 -12.80 2.10
N GLU A 138 -18.20 -14.07 1.82
CA GLU A 138 -19.13 -15.20 2.07
C GLU A 138 -19.52 -15.28 3.55
N LYS A 139 -18.55 -15.15 4.47
CA LYS A 139 -18.83 -15.15 5.91
C LYS A 139 -19.69 -13.95 6.34
N LYS A 140 -19.48 -12.77 5.76
CA LYS A 140 -20.31 -11.58 6.02
C LYS A 140 -21.74 -11.79 5.52
N ALA A 141 -21.91 -12.26 4.29
CA ALA A 141 -23.21 -12.57 3.70
C ALA A 141 -23.98 -13.63 4.51
N ALA A 142 -23.31 -14.70 4.93
CA ALA A 142 -23.94 -15.74 5.76
C ALA A 142 -24.37 -15.22 7.14
N LYS A 143 -23.59 -14.31 7.75
CA LYS A 143 -23.94 -13.68 9.03
C LYS A 143 -25.16 -12.76 8.90
N GLU A 144 -25.26 -12.05 7.78
CA GLU A 144 -26.39 -11.17 7.46
C GLU A 144 -27.67 -11.97 7.20
N GLN A 145 -27.60 -12.99 6.35
CA GLN A 145 -28.72 -13.92 6.12
C GLN A 145 -29.19 -14.59 7.42
N ALA A 146 -28.27 -15.01 8.29
CA ALA A 146 -28.64 -15.58 9.59
C ALA A 146 -29.27 -14.56 10.54
N LYS A 147 -28.90 -13.27 10.45
CA LYS A 147 -29.51 -12.18 11.23
C LYS A 147 -30.93 -11.90 10.73
N GLU A 148 -31.12 -11.84 9.42
CA GLU A 148 -32.43 -11.64 8.78
C GLU A 148 -33.37 -12.80 9.06
N ALA A 149 -32.92 -14.05 8.90
CA ALA A 149 -33.72 -15.24 9.23
C ALA A 149 -34.16 -15.24 10.69
N LYS A 150 -33.27 -14.87 11.63
CA LYS A 150 -33.62 -14.72 13.05
C LYS A 150 -34.62 -13.59 13.29
N ALA A 151 -34.54 -12.48 12.56
CA ALA A 151 -35.49 -11.38 12.68
C ALA A 151 -36.88 -11.76 12.14
N GLN A 152 -36.93 -12.47 11.01
CA GLN A 152 -38.17 -13.01 10.44
C GLN A 152 -38.84 -14.01 11.39
N LEU A 153 -38.08 -14.97 11.93
CA LEU A 153 -38.59 -15.92 12.93
C LEU A 153 -39.14 -15.24 14.19
N LYS A 154 -38.52 -14.14 14.65
CA LYS A 154 -39.05 -13.35 15.77
C LYS A 154 -40.36 -12.65 15.41
N LYS A 155 -40.46 -12.04 14.22
CA LYS A 155 -41.69 -11.41 13.74
C LYS A 155 -42.84 -12.41 13.62
N GLU A 156 -42.57 -13.60 13.07
CA GLU A 156 -43.57 -14.68 12.96
C GLU A 156 -44.04 -15.20 14.33
N LYS A 157 -43.14 -15.31 15.32
CA LYS A 157 -43.49 -15.70 16.68
C LYS A 157 -44.40 -14.67 17.35
N ASN A 158 -44.04 -13.38 17.27
CA ASN A 158 -44.86 -12.30 17.85
C ASN A 158 -46.25 -12.24 17.21
N LYS A 159 -46.34 -12.38 15.88
CA LYS A 159 -47.63 -12.41 15.17
C LYS A 159 -48.54 -13.55 15.63
N LYS A 160 -47.99 -14.74 15.90
CA LYS A 160 -48.75 -15.89 16.42
C LYS A 160 -49.21 -15.70 17.87
N GLU A 161 -48.48 -14.94 18.68
CA GLU A 161 -48.88 -14.63 20.06
C GLU A 161 -50.01 -13.59 20.10
N GLU A 162 -49.98 -12.59 19.21
CA GLU A 162 -51.06 -11.61 19.04
C GLU A 162 -52.37 -12.27 18.60
N GLU A 163 -52.33 -13.19 17.63
CA GLU A 163 -53.53 -13.92 17.16
C GLU A 163 -54.15 -14.81 18.24
N LYS A 164 -53.37 -15.20 19.27
CA LYS A 164 -53.84 -16.03 20.38
C LYS A 164 -54.43 -15.21 21.54
N THR A 165 -54.16 -13.91 21.60
CA THR A 165 -54.57 -13.02 22.72
C THR A 165 -55.77 -12.15 22.40
N THR A 166 -56.30 -12.16 21.18
CA THR A 166 -57.58 -11.52 20.85
C THR A 166 -58.72 -12.22 21.61
N PRO A 167 -59.40 -11.54 22.55
CA PRO A 167 -60.57 -12.09 23.22
C PRO A 167 -61.67 -12.31 22.18
N LYS A 168 -62.38 -13.43 22.31
CA LYS A 168 -63.60 -13.72 21.57
C LYS A 168 -64.52 -12.49 21.66
N PRO A 169 -64.96 -11.90 20.54
CA PRO A 169 -65.79 -10.71 20.57
C PRO A 169 -67.14 -11.08 21.17
N ASP A 170 -67.42 -10.62 22.39
CA ASP A 170 -68.77 -10.51 22.89
C ASP A 170 -69.47 -9.42 22.09
N ALA A 171 -70.53 -9.82 21.41
CA ALA A 171 -71.34 -8.99 20.54
C ALA A 171 -71.96 -7.83 21.32
N LYS A 172 -71.65 -6.57 20.96
CA LYS A 172 -72.64 -5.50 20.93
C LYS A 172 -72.18 -4.21 20.24
N GLU A 173 -73.11 -3.73 19.42
CA GLU A 173 -73.47 -2.35 19.08
C GLU A 173 -72.52 -1.55 18.16
N GLU A 174 -73.06 -1.38 16.95
CA GLU A 174 -72.80 -0.33 15.98
C GLU A 174 -72.86 1.05 16.66
N GLU A 175 -71.82 1.87 16.48
CA GLU A 175 -72.02 3.31 16.42
C GLU A 175 -71.12 3.89 15.31
N GLU A 176 -71.82 4.38 14.32
CA GLU A 176 -71.40 5.13 13.15
C GLU A 176 -70.71 6.44 13.58
N ARG A 177 -69.50 6.72 13.06
CA ARG A 177 -69.02 8.11 12.97
C ARG A 177 -67.97 8.31 11.89
N ASP A 178 -68.36 9.16 10.96
CA ASP A 178 -67.57 9.81 9.92
C ASP A 178 -66.42 10.67 10.45
N GLY A 179 -65.38 10.82 9.63
CA GLY A 179 -64.33 11.84 9.78
C GLY A 179 -63.03 11.41 9.08
N VAL A 180 -62.86 11.66 7.77
CA VAL A 180 -62.31 12.90 7.17
C VAL A 180 -60.78 13.07 7.34
N ASN A 181 -60.11 13.09 6.18
CA ASN A 181 -58.84 13.72 5.80
C ASN A 181 -57.53 13.44 6.54
N GLY A 182 -56.46 13.27 5.75
CA GLY A 182 -55.10 13.37 6.27
C GLY A 182 -53.98 12.98 5.30
N GLU A 183 -53.99 13.58 4.13
CA GLU A 183 -52.88 13.65 3.18
C GLU A 183 -51.59 14.18 3.85
N SER A 184 -50.47 13.46 3.73
CA SER A 184 -49.14 14.09 3.53
C SER A 184 -48.11 13.05 3.09
N ASN A 185 -47.76 13.21 1.81
CA ASN A 185 -46.55 12.83 1.13
C ASN A 185 -45.30 13.30 1.92
N GLU A 186 -44.26 12.47 2.07
CA GLU A 186 -42.92 12.98 2.31
C GLU A 186 -41.89 12.09 1.58
N GLU A 187 -41.39 12.67 0.49
CA GLU A 187 -40.33 12.17 -0.38
C GLU A 187 -38.96 12.32 0.30
N ASN A 188 -38.11 11.31 0.07
CA ASN A 188 -36.66 11.39 -0.20
C ASN A 188 -35.68 11.85 0.90
N PRO A 189 -34.35 11.65 0.73
CA PRO A 189 -33.63 10.98 -0.36
C PRO A 189 -32.59 9.94 0.09
N ASP A 190 -32.09 9.25 -0.94
CA ASP A 190 -30.75 8.67 -1.08
C ASP A 190 -29.66 9.23 -0.14
N GLU A 191 -29.04 8.35 0.65
CA GLU A 191 -27.65 8.56 1.10
C GLU A 191 -26.74 7.61 0.33
N GLU A 192 -26.32 8.15 -0.82
CA GLU A 192 -25.22 7.72 -1.66
C GLU A 192 -23.89 8.00 -0.92
N GLU A 193 -23.21 6.92 -0.54
CA GLU A 193 -21.76 6.70 -0.68
C GLU A 193 -20.84 7.95 -0.76
N ARG A 194 -20.07 8.21 0.31
CA ARG A 194 -18.73 8.81 0.19
C ARG A 194 -17.73 8.17 1.16
N ASP A 195 -17.13 7.07 0.70
CA ASP A 195 -15.77 6.72 1.07
C ASP A 195 -14.85 7.88 0.67
N SER A 196 -14.54 8.75 1.63
CA SER A 196 -13.50 9.75 1.44
C SER A 196 -12.14 9.07 1.54
N PRO A 197 -11.29 9.09 0.50
CA PRO A 197 -9.91 8.69 0.68
C PRO A 197 -9.24 9.63 1.70
N PRO A 198 -8.25 9.13 2.48
CA PRO A 198 -7.51 9.98 3.40
C PRO A 198 -6.87 11.14 2.63
N THR A 199 -7.25 12.37 2.98
CA THR A 199 -6.60 13.59 2.51
C THR A 199 -5.13 13.55 2.93
N TRP A 200 -4.26 13.33 1.96
CA TRP A 200 -2.82 13.39 2.16
C TRP A 200 -2.44 14.86 2.35
N ILE A 201 -2.09 15.25 3.58
CA ILE A 201 -1.56 16.59 3.86
C ILE A 201 -0.14 16.63 3.26
N PRO A 202 0.17 17.54 2.32
CA PRO A 202 1.54 17.72 1.87
C PRO A 202 2.40 18.19 3.05
N PHE A 203 3.47 17.46 3.32
CA PHE A 203 4.53 17.92 4.22
C PHE A 203 5.15 19.17 3.59
N GLU A 204 4.86 20.35 4.11
CA GLU A 204 5.61 21.56 3.78
C GLU A 204 7.05 21.36 4.27
N PRO A 205 8.07 21.53 3.40
CA PRO A 205 9.45 21.55 3.85
C PRO A 205 9.65 22.78 4.74
N VAL A 206 9.99 22.54 6.00
CA VAL A 206 10.46 23.58 6.92
C VAL A 206 11.72 24.18 6.31
N ALA A 207 11.62 25.43 5.83
CA ALA A 207 12.77 26.17 5.36
C ALA A 207 13.77 26.34 6.52
N PRO A 208 15.08 26.09 6.32
CA PRO A 208 16.06 26.40 7.33
C PRO A 208 16.08 27.92 7.55
N SER A 209 15.89 28.34 8.81
CA SER A 209 16.13 29.72 9.23
C SER A 209 17.62 30.04 9.03
N ASN A 210 17.90 31.11 8.29
CA ASN A 210 19.24 31.69 8.09
C ASN A 210 19.96 32.00 9.41
#